data_AF-A0A7J3TDE1-F1
#
_entry.id   AF-A0A7J3TDE1-F1
#
_cell.length_a   1.000
_cell.length_b   1.000
_cell.length_c   1.000
_cell.angle_alpha   90.00
_cell.angle_beta   90.00
_cell.angle_gamma   90.00
#
_symmetry.space_group_name_H-M   'P 1'
#
loop_
_entity.id
_entity.type
_entity.pdbx_description
1 polymer ?
#
loop_
_entity_poly.entity_id
_entity_poly.type
_entity_poly.pdbx_seq_one_letter_code
_entity_poly.pdbx_strand_id
1 'polypeptide(L)'
;MNREVKKWYLSALGFTDEEIMKDNLLELEPEELQQKVREKLKLNMNNGHPHKIIPINELRKYIEEGWEYIRDLEDKEAIVRLPGN
;
A
#
# COMPACT_ATOMS: atom_id res chain seq x y z
N MET A 1 -12.79 -7.64 4.76
CA MET A 1 -12.23 -7.35 3.41
C MET A 1 -12.24 -8.62 2.58
N ASN A 2 -12.81 -8.61 1.36
CA ASN A 2 -12.88 -9.80 0.50
C ASN A 2 -11.50 -10.19 -0.08
N ARG A 3 -11.25 -11.47 -0.37
CA ARG A 3 -9.96 -11.96 -0.91
C ARG A 3 -9.54 -11.26 -2.20
N GLU A 4 -10.49 -10.96 -3.09
CA GLU A 4 -10.20 -10.24 -4.34
C GLU A 4 -9.74 -8.80 -4.09
N VAL A 5 -10.37 -8.12 -3.12
CA VAL A 5 -9.98 -6.77 -2.70
C VAL A 5 -8.60 -6.78 -2.03
N LYS A 6 -8.29 -7.82 -1.22
CA LYS A 6 -6.95 -8.00 -0.65
C LYS A 6 -5.92 -8.20 -1.75
N LYS A 7 -6.22 -9.04 -2.74
CA LYS A 7 -5.30 -9.32 -3.85
C LYS A 7 -5.02 -8.06 -4.67
N TRP A 8 -6.08 -7.35 -5.09
CA TRP A 8 -5.93 -6.08 -5.80
C TRP A 8 -5.12 -5.07 -4.99
N TYR A 9 -5.40 -4.93 -3.69
CA TYR A 9 -4.67 -4.05 -2.79
C TYR A 9 -3.18 -4.41 -2.72
N LEU A 10 -2.84 -5.67 -2.52
CA LEU A 10 -1.44 -6.13 -2.46
C LEU A 10 -0.73 -5.92 -3.80
N SER A 11 -1.37 -6.26 -4.92
CA SER A 11 -0.81 -6.01 -6.25
C SER A 11 -0.61 -4.52 -6.52
N ALA A 12 -1.57 -3.67 -6.11
CA ALA A 12 -1.47 -2.21 -6.21
C ALA A 12 -0.33 -1.64 -5.38
N LEU A 13 0.17 -2.37 -4.37
CA LEU A 13 1.31 -1.99 -3.53
C LEU A 13 2.64 -2.57 -4.02
N GLY A 14 2.63 -3.33 -5.13
CA GLY A 14 3.82 -3.95 -5.71
C GLY A 14 4.21 -5.26 -5.04
N PHE A 15 3.26 -5.97 -4.40
CA PHE A 15 3.47 -7.38 -4.07
C PHE A 15 3.25 -8.24 -5.30
N THR A 16 4.18 -9.16 -5.55
CA THR A 16 4.02 -10.15 -6.61
C THR A 16 3.09 -11.28 -6.16
N ASP A 17 2.44 -11.95 -7.10
CA ASP A 17 1.62 -13.14 -6.79
C ASP A 17 2.42 -14.20 -6.01
N GLU A 18 3.72 -14.34 -6.28
CA GLU A 18 4.62 -15.24 -5.56
C GLU A 18 4.75 -14.86 -4.07
N GLU A 19 4.94 -13.58 -3.75
CA GLU A 19 5.00 -13.12 -2.36
C GLU A 19 3.65 -13.27 -1.66
N ILE A 20 2.55 -12.97 -2.37
CA ILE A 20 1.19 -13.10 -1.86
C ILE A 20 0.88 -14.55 -1.49
N MET A 21 1.28 -15.51 -2.34
CA MET A 21 1.08 -16.94 -2.11
C MET A 21 2.04 -17.50 -1.05
N LYS A 22 3.31 -17.12 -1.09
CA LYS A 22 4.35 -17.63 -0.18
C LYS A 22 4.08 -17.25 1.27
N ASP A 23 3.67 -16.01 1.51
CA ASP A 23 3.34 -15.52 2.86
C ASP A 23 1.85 -15.67 3.21
N ASN A 24 1.08 -16.32 2.33
CA ASN A 24 -0.37 -16.52 2.47
C ASN A 24 -1.13 -15.23 2.85
N LEU A 25 -0.75 -14.10 2.26
CA LEU A 25 -1.19 -12.76 2.65
C LEU A 25 -2.71 -12.55 2.54
N LEU A 26 -3.37 -13.35 1.71
CA LEU A 26 -4.82 -13.31 1.52
C LEU A 26 -5.60 -13.84 2.73
N GLU A 27 -4.99 -14.75 3.49
CA GLU A 27 -5.58 -15.39 4.67
C GLU A 27 -5.21 -14.67 5.97
N LEU A 28 -4.26 -13.73 5.94
CA LEU A 28 -3.90 -12.92 7.10
C LEU A 28 -5.06 -12.02 7.55
N GLU A 29 -5.14 -11.79 8.86
CA GLU A 29 -6.08 -10.81 9.40
C GLU A 29 -5.73 -9.40 8.91
N PRO A 30 -6.72 -8.49 8.83
CA PRO A 30 -6.51 -7.13 8.32
C PRO A 30 -5.34 -6.40 9.01
N GLU A 31 -5.20 -6.56 10.32
CA GLU A 31 -4.15 -5.94 11.14
C GLU A 31 -2.75 -6.44 10.76
N GLU A 32 -2.56 -7.77 10.69
CA GLU A 32 -1.29 -8.39 10.28
C GLU A 32 -0.92 -8.03 8.85
N LEU A 33 -1.92 -7.99 7.97
CA LEU A 33 -1.74 -7.58 6.58
C LEU A 33 -1.26 -6.13 6.48
N GLN A 34 -1.86 -5.22 7.25
CA GLN A 34 -1.43 -3.82 7.29
C GLN A 34 0.00 -3.69 7.80
N GLN A 35 0.40 -4.47 8.80
CA GLN A 35 1.76 -4.46 9.31
C GLN A 35 2.78 -4.89 8.24
N LYS A 36 2.52 -5.98 7.50
CA LYS A 36 3.39 -6.41 6.40
C LYS A 36 3.48 -5.38 5.28
N VAL A 37 2.37 -4.75 4.92
CA VAL A 37 2.35 -3.66 3.94
C VAL A 37 3.21 -2.50 4.41
N ARG A 38 3.07 -2.09 5.66
CA ARG A 38 3.84 -1.01 6.28
C ARG A 38 5.33 -1.30 6.24
N GLU A 39 5.74 -2.51 6.61
CA GLU A 39 7.14 -2.94 6.57
C GLU A 39 7.71 -2.89 5.15
N LYS A 40 6.99 -3.44 4.17
CA LYS A 40 7.43 -3.42 2.77
C LYS A 40 7.53 -2.00 2.21
N LEU A 41 6.54 -1.15 2.45
CA LEU A 41 6.58 0.24 1.98
C LEU A 41 7.70 1.04 2.64
N LYS A 42 7.99 0.81 3.93
CA LYS A 42 9.15 1.42 4.61
C LYS A 42 10.48 0.96 4.02
N LEU A 43 10.62 -0.32 3.69
CA LEU A 43 11.81 -0.84 2.99
C LEU A 43 11.96 -0.22 1.59
N ASN A 44 10.84 0.02 0.92
CA ASN A 44 10.80 0.52 -0.45
C ASN A 44 10.95 2.06 -0.57
N MET A 45 10.79 2.81 0.51
CA MET A 45 10.98 4.28 0.53
C MET A 45 12.37 4.72 0.05
N ASN A 46 13.40 3.86 0.20
CA ASN A 46 14.77 4.18 -0.20
C ASN A 46 15.12 3.77 -1.64
N ASN A 47 14.23 3.07 -2.36
CA ASN A 47 14.54 2.45 -3.64
C ASN A 47 13.81 3.07 -4.85
N GLY A 48 13.22 4.26 -4.71
CA GLY A 48 12.52 4.94 -5.82
C GLY A 48 11.24 4.23 -6.27
N HIS A 49 10.61 3.47 -5.37
CA HIS A 49 9.35 2.81 -5.66
C HIS A 49 8.20 3.82 -5.84
N PRO A 50 7.17 3.46 -6.63
CA PRO A 50 6.06 4.35 -6.92
C PRO A 50 5.12 4.55 -5.73
N HIS A 51 5.33 3.94 -4.57
CA HIS A 51 4.38 3.96 -3.43
C HIS A 51 4.96 4.64 -2.21
N LYS A 52 4.14 5.43 -1.50
CA LYS A 52 4.53 6.14 -0.28
C LYS A 52 3.42 6.10 0.77
N ILE A 53 3.80 5.88 2.03
CA ILE A 53 2.92 6.13 3.19
C ILE A 53 3.10 7.59 3.59
N ILE A 54 2.00 8.31 3.67
CA ILE A 54 1.96 9.71 4.07
C ILE A 54 0.92 9.91 5.18
N PRO A 55 1.10 10.90 6.05
CA PRO A 55 0.05 11.34 6.95
C PRO A 55 -1.22 11.79 6.18
N ILE A 56 -2.41 11.49 6.68
CA ILE A 56 -3.67 11.79 5.97
C ILE A 56 -3.93 13.29 5.79
N ASN A 57 -3.36 14.13 6.67
CA ASN A 57 -3.38 15.59 6.52
C ASN A 57 -2.54 16.08 5.33
N GLU A 58 -1.56 15.30 4.87
CA GLU A 58 -0.77 15.58 3.67
C GLU A 58 -1.39 15.01 2.41
N LEU A 59 -2.38 14.11 2.53
CA LEU A 59 -2.99 13.42 1.38
C LEU A 59 -3.41 14.38 0.27
N ARG A 60 -4.12 15.45 0.64
CA ARG A 60 -4.58 16.45 -0.33
C ARG A 60 -3.44 17.08 -1.12
N LYS A 61 -2.32 17.39 -0.46
CA LYS A 61 -1.13 17.95 -1.11
C LYS A 61 -0.56 16.99 -2.14
N TYR A 62 -0.43 15.69 -1.81
CA TYR A 62 0.09 14.70 -2.75
C TYR A 62 -0.84 14.50 -3.95
N ILE A 63 -2.17 14.51 -3.74
CA ILE A 63 -3.13 14.47 -4.85
C ILE A 63 -2.97 15.68 -5.79
N GLU A 64 -2.79 16.89 -5.22
CA GLU A 64 -2.54 18.11 -6.00
C GLU A 64 -1.20 18.07 -6.74
N GLU A 65 -0.19 17.39 -6.19
CA GLU A 65 1.10 17.10 -6.83
C GLU A 65 1.02 15.98 -7.90
N GLY A 66 -0.17 15.42 -8.14
CA GLY A 66 -0.43 14.42 -9.18
C GLY A 66 -0.29 12.98 -8.72
N TRP A 67 -0.14 12.71 -7.43
CA TRP A 67 -0.15 11.35 -6.89
C TRP A 67 -1.58 10.79 -6.86
N GLU A 68 -1.70 9.47 -6.96
CA GLU A 68 -2.97 8.77 -6.84
C GLU A 68 -3.15 8.20 -5.44
N TYR A 69 -4.32 8.39 -4.86
CA TYR A 69 -4.70 7.75 -3.60
C TYR A 69 -5.05 6.28 -3.82
N ILE A 70 -4.48 5.40 -3.00
CA ILE A 70 -4.85 3.99 -2.97
C ILE A 70 -5.85 3.73 -1.84
N ARG A 71 -5.44 4.03 -0.59
CA ARG A 71 -6.20 3.68 0.61
C ARG A 71 -5.66 4.36 1.88
N ASP A 72 -6.53 4.57 2.86
CA ASP A 72 -6.25 4.98 4.23
C ASP A 72 -5.88 3.79 5.14
N LEU A 73 -4.90 4.03 6.01
CA LEU A 73 -4.51 3.13 7.10
C LEU A 73 -5.17 3.61 8.39
N GLU A 74 -5.42 2.66 9.30
CA GLU A 74 -6.16 2.92 10.55
C GLU A 74 -5.44 3.94 11.47
N ASP A 75 -4.14 4.15 11.27
CA ASP A 75 -3.28 5.10 11.99
C ASP A 75 -3.32 6.57 11.46
N LYS A 76 -4.36 6.97 10.73
CA LYS A 76 -4.45 8.31 10.08
C LYS A 76 -3.35 8.55 9.05
N GLU A 77 -2.93 7.49 8.39
CA GLU A 77 -2.01 7.55 7.26
C GLU A 77 -2.75 7.16 5.99
N ALA A 78 -2.19 7.50 4.84
CA ALA A 78 -2.70 7.13 3.54
C ALA A 78 -1.55 6.61 2.69
N ILE A 79 -1.86 5.64 1.84
CA ILE A 79 -0.95 5.15 0.83
C ILE A 79 -1.28 5.86 -0.48
N VAL A 80 -0.27 6.55 -1.02
CA VAL A 80 -0.32 7.20 -2.33
C VAL A 80 0.67 6.54 -3.28
N ARG A 81 0.38 6.65 -4.58
CA ARG A 81 1.28 6.22 -5.64
C ARG A 81 1.58 7.28 -6.67
N LEU A 82 2.77 7.24 -7.26
CA LEU A 82 3.08 8.01 -8.44
C LEU A 82 2.14 7.58 -9.57
N PRO A 83 1.65 8.53 -10.38
CA PRO A 83 0.85 8.20 -11.54
C PRO A 83 1.73 7.37 -12.49
N GLY A 84 1.30 6.12 -12.74
CA GLY A 84 1.93 5.28 -13.75
C GLY A 84 1.60 5.83 -15.13
N ASN A 85 2.62 6.19 -15.89
CA ASN A 85 2.49 6.60 -17.30
C ASN A 85 2.26 5.39 -18.21
#